data_AF-A0A7M6UF55-F1
#
_entry.id   AF-A0A7M6UF55-F1
#
_cell.length_a   1.000
_cell.length_b   1.000
_cell.length_c   1.000
_cell.angle_alpha   90.00
_cell.angle_beta   90.00
_cell.angle_gamma   90.00
#
_symmetry.space_group_name_H-M   'P 1'
#
loop_
_entity.id
_entity.type
_entity.pdbx_description
1 polymer ?
#
loop_
_entity_poly.entity_id
_entity_poly.type
_entity_poly.pdbx_seq_one_letter_code
_entity_poly.pdbx_strand_id
1 'polypeptide(L)'
;MSRRKGVRERQYDNVDYTQLTETDNGFVDSQFVSPPIKIPWKAITLATLLFVGGTVMLVTGSLIVSGHIDTKYSDRMWPIIILGALMFIPGAYHVRVAVQAYRKVPGYSFDDIPEFD
;
A
#
# COMPACT_ATOMS: atom_id res chain seq x y z
N MET A 1 66.68 21.79 -1.50
CA MET A 1 65.25 22.15 -1.37
C MET A 1 64.60 21.21 -0.35
N SER A 2 64.28 21.71 0.84
CA SER A 2 63.66 20.92 1.92
C SER A 2 62.15 21.12 1.88
N ARG A 3 61.40 20.05 1.60
CA ARG A 3 59.93 20.08 1.51
C ARG A 3 59.35 19.72 2.89
N ARG A 4 59.08 20.73 3.72
CA ARG A 4 58.35 20.55 4.99
C ARG A 4 56.94 20.03 4.69
N LYS A 5 56.67 18.77 5.01
CA LYS A 5 55.32 18.19 5.04
C LYS A 5 54.65 18.70 6.33
N GLY A 6 53.76 19.67 6.20
CA GLY A 6 52.86 20.04 7.29
C GLY A 6 51.94 18.86 7.61
N VAL A 7 52.15 18.25 8.76
CA VAL A 7 51.20 17.31 9.35
C VAL A 7 50.02 18.17 9.80
N ARG A 8 48.90 18.09 9.07
CA ARG A 8 47.63 18.61 9.56
C ARG A 8 47.25 17.76 10.77
N GLU A 9 47.45 18.29 11.98
CA GLU A 9 46.89 17.74 13.21
C GLU A 9 45.40 17.49 12.98
N ARG A 10 44.98 16.25 13.16
CA ARG A 10 43.58 15.88 12.99
C ARG A 10 42.83 16.51 14.16
N GLN A 11 41.93 17.44 13.87
CA GLN A 11 41.09 18.17 14.82
C GLN A 11 40.03 17.28 15.51
N TYR A 12 40.35 16.02 15.76
CA TYR A 12 39.50 15.01 16.34
C TYR A 12 40.25 14.18 17.39
N ASP A 13 41.44 14.61 17.84
CA ASP A 13 42.16 13.95 18.93
C ASP A 13 41.59 14.28 20.32
N ASN A 14 40.71 15.29 20.44
CA ASN A 14 40.11 15.70 21.71
C ASN A 14 38.67 15.21 21.92
N VAL A 15 38.14 14.35 21.05
CA VAL A 15 36.78 13.81 21.23
C VAL A 15 36.88 12.56 22.10
N ASP A 16 36.41 12.68 23.34
CA ASP A 16 36.32 11.59 24.28
C ASP A 16 35.10 10.72 23.92
N TYR A 17 35.34 9.60 23.25
CA TYR A 17 34.28 8.66 22.89
C TYR A 17 34.02 7.75 24.09
N THR A 18 32.93 8.00 24.80
CA THR A 18 32.46 7.08 25.84
C THR A 18 31.83 5.86 25.15
N GLN A 19 32.47 4.69 25.26
CA GLN A 19 31.86 3.44 24.79
C GLN A 19 30.69 3.11 25.70
N LEU A 20 29.46 3.22 25.18
CA LEU A 20 28.25 2.84 25.91
C LEU A 20 28.31 1.34 26.23
N THR A 21 28.07 0.99 27.48
CA THR A 21 27.98 -0.41 27.92
C THR A 21 26.82 -1.09 27.22
N GLU A 22 27.08 -2.24 26.58
CA GLU A 22 26.13 -2.99 25.73
C GLU A 22 24.78 -3.30 26.42
N THR A 23 24.76 -3.29 27.75
CA THR A 23 23.64 -3.66 28.61
C THR A 23 22.69 -2.53 29.05
N ASP A 24 23.01 -1.24 28.81
CA ASP A 24 22.24 -0.11 29.38
C ASP A 24 21.56 0.77 28.33
N ASN A 25 20.97 0.14 27.31
CA ASN A 25 20.31 0.89 26.25
C ASN A 25 18.85 1.26 26.62
N GLY A 26 18.36 0.88 27.81
CA GLY A 26 16.96 1.06 28.23
C GLY A 26 15.92 0.39 27.32
N PHE A 27 16.41 -0.42 26.38
CA PHE A 27 15.68 -0.96 25.26
C PHE A 27 15.38 -2.43 25.55
N VAL A 28 14.11 -2.79 25.49
CA VAL A 28 13.64 -4.17 25.68
C VAL A 28 13.47 -4.80 24.31
N ASP A 29 13.97 -6.02 24.10
CA ASP A 29 13.87 -6.73 22.81
C ASP A 29 12.42 -6.77 22.27
N SER A 30 11.45 -6.81 23.18
CA SER A 30 10.01 -6.80 22.86
C SER A 30 9.55 -5.55 22.09
N GLN A 31 10.24 -4.41 22.18
CA GLN A 31 9.84 -3.19 21.47
C GLN A 31 10.17 -3.23 19.96
N PHE A 32 11.12 -4.09 19.57
CA PHE A 32 11.50 -4.29 18.17
C PHE A 32 10.68 -5.39 17.50
N VAL A 33 9.86 -6.09 18.28
CA VAL A 33 8.91 -7.07 17.76
C VAL A 33 7.74 -6.30 17.13
N SER A 34 7.64 -6.35 15.81
CA SER A 34 6.48 -5.80 15.12
C SER A 34 5.21 -6.46 15.67
N PRO A 35 4.17 -5.68 16.02
CA PRO A 35 2.92 -6.23 16.49
C PRO A 35 2.32 -7.18 15.44
N PRO A 36 1.55 -8.20 15.87
CA PRO A 36 0.91 -9.12 14.94
C PRO A 36 0.00 -8.33 13.99
N ILE A 37 0.32 -8.40 12.70
CA ILE A 37 -0.40 -7.67 11.64
C ILE A 37 -1.86 -8.13 11.64
N LYS A 38 -2.77 -7.23 12.00
CA LYS A 38 -4.21 -7.51 12.02
C LYS A 38 -4.73 -7.37 10.59
N ILE A 39 -5.24 -8.46 10.03
CA ILE A 39 -5.78 -8.42 8.66
C ILE A 39 -7.13 -7.69 8.69
N PRO A 40 -7.31 -6.55 7.97
CA PRO A 40 -8.55 -5.80 7.97
C PRO A 40 -9.59 -6.47 7.06
N TRP A 41 -10.17 -7.58 7.53
CA TRP A 41 -11.13 -8.40 6.77
C TRP A 41 -12.32 -7.60 6.24
N LYS A 42 -12.88 -6.67 7.05
CA LYS A 42 -14.00 -5.82 6.64
C LYS A 42 -13.68 -5.01 5.37
N ALA A 43 -12.50 -4.38 5.34
CA ALA A 43 -12.06 -3.56 4.23
C ALA A 43 -11.83 -4.40 2.96
N ILE A 44 -11.23 -5.58 3.10
CA ILE A 44 -11.01 -6.51 1.99
C ILE A 44 -12.34 -7.00 1.42
N THR A 45 -13.30 -7.34 2.28
CA THR A 45 -14.64 -7.76 1.85
C THR A 45 -15.34 -6.64 1.10
N LEU A 46 -15.33 -5.41 1.62
CA LEU A 46 -15.93 -4.24 0.96
C LEU A 46 -15.29 -3.97 -0.40
N ALA A 47 -13.96 -3.93 -0.47
CA ALA A 47 -13.22 -3.71 -1.71
C ALA A 47 -13.54 -4.79 -2.78
N THR A 48 -13.63 -6.04 -2.33
CA THR A 48 -13.97 -7.18 -3.21
C THR A 48 -15.40 -7.05 -3.73
N LEU A 49 -16.36 -6.65 -2.88
CA LEU A 49 -17.74 -6.41 -3.30
C LEU A 49 -17.84 -5.26 -4.31
N LEU A 50 -17.13 -4.14 -4.08
CA LEU A 50 -17.08 -3.03 -5.03
C LEU A 50 -16.48 -3.44 -6.37
N PHE A 51 -15.39 -4.23 -6.34
CA PHE A 51 -14.74 -4.72 -7.54
C PHE A 51 -15.64 -5.66 -8.35
N VAL A 52 -16.27 -6.63 -7.69
CA VAL A 52 -17.20 -7.58 -8.35
C VAL A 52 -18.45 -6.86 -8.86
N GLY A 53 -19.06 -5.99 -8.06
CA GLY A 53 -20.22 -5.21 -8.48
C GLY A 53 -19.89 -4.28 -9.66
N GLY A 54 -18.77 -3.56 -9.59
CA GLY A 54 -18.29 -2.67 -10.64
C GLY A 54 -17.97 -3.40 -11.94
N THR A 55 -17.29 -4.56 -11.87
CA THR A 55 -17.02 -5.40 -13.05
C THR A 55 -18.29 -5.91 -13.71
N VAL A 56 -19.27 -6.39 -12.93
CA VAL A 56 -20.55 -6.87 -13.47
C VAL A 56 -21.30 -5.74 -14.18
N MET A 57 -21.38 -4.55 -13.57
CA MET A 57 -22.00 -3.38 -14.20
C MET A 57 -21.27 -2.92 -15.46
N LEU A 58 -19.94 -2.91 -15.45
CA LEU A 58 -19.13 -2.57 -16.63
C LEU A 58 -19.36 -3.57 -17.77
N VAL A 59 -19.26 -4.86 -17.49
CA VAL A 59 -19.45 -5.92 -18.51
C VAL A 59 -20.86 -5.87 -19.08
N THR A 60 -21.88 -5.75 -18.22
CA THR A 60 -23.27 -5.68 -18.66
C THR A 60 -23.54 -4.41 -19.46
N GLY A 61 -23.05 -3.26 -19.01
CA GLY A 61 -23.18 -1.99 -19.73
C GLY A 61 -22.48 -2.02 -21.09
N SER A 62 -21.25 -2.56 -21.15
CA SER A 62 -20.49 -2.71 -22.39
C SER A 62 -21.17 -3.66 -23.38
N LEU A 63 -21.73 -4.78 -22.92
CA LEU A 63 -22.48 -5.73 -23.77
C LEU A 63 -23.69 -5.07 -24.43
N ILE A 64 -24.38 -4.20 -23.69
CA ILE A 64 -25.59 -3.54 -24.19
C ILE A 64 -25.25 -2.41 -25.16
N VAL A 65 -24.23 -1.60 -24.86
CA VAL A 65 -23.76 -0.56 -25.80
C VAL A 65 -23.17 -1.18 -27.07
N SER A 66 -22.53 -2.35 -26.97
CA SER A 66 -22.02 -3.09 -28.13
C SER A 66 -23.12 -3.71 -29.00
N GLY A 67 -24.40 -3.59 -28.62
CA GLY A 67 -25.53 -4.13 -29.38
C GLY A 67 -25.68 -5.65 -29.29
N HIS A 68 -24.99 -6.32 -28.35
CA HIS A 68 -25.15 -7.76 -28.13
C HIS A 68 -26.48 -8.09 -27.44
N ILE A 69 -27.03 -7.11 -26.72
CA ILE A 69 -28.36 -7.16 -26.12
C ILE A 69 -29.16 -6.01 -26.74
N ASP A 70 -30.17 -6.35 -27.53
CA ASP A 70 -31.00 -5.38 -28.23
C ASP A 70 -31.97 -4.72 -27.24
N THR A 71 -31.56 -3.58 -26.69
CA THR A 71 -32.40 -2.79 -25.80
C THR A 71 -32.86 -1.54 -26.52
N LYS A 72 -34.16 -1.27 -26.49
CA LYS A 72 -34.78 -0.06 -27.07
C LYS A 72 -34.22 1.26 -26.49
N TYR A 73 -33.39 1.19 -25.44
CA TYR A 73 -32.88 2.31 -24.68
C TYR A 73 -31.37 2.21 -24.40
N SER A 74 -30.56 1.65 -25.31
CA SER A 74 -29.11 1.53 -25.13
C SER A 74 -28.42 2.86 -24.80
N ASP A 75 -28.92 3.99 -25.33
CA ASP A 75 -28.43 5.34 -25.00
C ASP A 75 -28.57 5.71 -23.52
N ARG A 76 -29.52 5.10 -22.81
CA ARG A 76 -29.78 5.35 -21.38
C ARG A 76 -28.89 4.53 -20.45
N MET A 77 -28.00 3.69 -20.99
CA MET A 77 -27.19 2.75 -20.22
C MET A 77 -25.78 3.26 -19.90
N TRP A 78 -25.38 4.39 -20.49
CA TRP A 78 -24.16 5.13 -20.14
C TRP A 78 -23.98 5.36 -18.62
N PRO A 79 -25.00 5.74 -17.84
CA PRO A 79 -24.88 5.88 -16.39
C PRO A 79 -24.45 4.61 -15.68
N ILE A 80 -24.85 3.42 -16.16
CA ILE A 80 -24.47 2.14 -15.56
C ILE A 80 -22.98 1.85 -15.79
N ILE A 81 -22.47 2.17 -16.98
CA ILE A 81 -21.04 2.06 -17.29
C ILE A 81 -20.22 3.03 -16.42
N ILE A 82 -20.67 4.28 -16.31
CA ILE A 82 -20.01 5.31 -15.49
C ILE A 82 -19.99 4.88 -14.02
N LEU A 83 -21.13 4.41 -13.49
CA LEU A 83 -21.22 3.92 -12.13
C LEU A 83 -20.33 2.68 -11.90
N GLY A 84 -20.33 1.73 -12.85
CA GLY A 84 -19.47 0.56 -12.82
C GLY A 84 -17.99 0.94 -12.77
N ALA A 85 -17.57 1.92 -13.58
CA ALA A 85 -16.21 2.45 -13.56
C ALA A 85 -15.87 3.12 -12.22
N LEU A 86 -16.78 3.95 -11.68
CA LEU A 86 -16.60 4.61 -10.37
C LEU A 86 -16.46 3.62 -9.22
N MET A 87 -17.15 2.49 -9.25
CA MET A 87 -17.01 1.42 -8.24
C MET A 87 -15.76 0.57 -8.48
N PHE A 88 -15.43 0.31 -9.75
CA PHE A 88 -14.31 -0.54 -10.15
C PHE A 88 -12.94 0.06 -9.78
N ILE A 89 -12.73 1.36 -9.99
CA ILE A 89 -11.45 2.03 -9.71
C ILE A 89 -11.01 1.84 -8.24
N PRO A 90 -11.81 2.23 -7.22
CA PRO A 90 -11.43 2.03 -5.82
C PRO A 90 -11.41 0.55 -5.44
N GLY A 91 -12.33 -0.27 -5.95
CA GLY A 91 -12.36 -1.71 -5.67
C GLY A 91 -11.09 -2.44 -6.16
N ALA A 92 -10.70 -2.21 -7.41
CA ALA A 92 -9.52 -2.82 -8.03
C ALA A 92 -8.22 -2.39 -7.34
N TYR A 93 -8.11 -1.11 -6.95
CA TYR A 93 -6.95 -0.60 -6.23
C TYR A 93 -6.75 -1.34 -4.90
N HIS A 94 -7.80 -1.40 -4.06
CA HIS A 94 -7.70 -2.03 -2.75
C HIS A 94 -7.52 -3.55 -2.83
N VAL A 95 -8.18 -4.23 -3.78
CA VAL A 95 -7.97 -5.67 -4.01
C VAL A 95 -6.54 -5.95 -4.44
N ARG A 96 -5.96 -5.15 -5.34
CA ARG A 96 -4.55 -5.31 -5.76
C ARG A 96 -3.58 -5.16 -4.59
N VAL A 97 -3.78 -4.13 -3.76
CA VAL A 97 -2.95 -3.91 -2.56
C VAL A 97 -3.09 -5.09 -1.60
N ALA A 98 -4.32 -5.56 -1.34
CA ALA A 98 -4.57 -6.72 -0.47
C ALA A 98 -3.92 -8.01 -1.01
N VAL A 99 -3.96 -8.25 -2.33
CA VAL A 99 -3.28 -9.39 -2.96
C VAL A 99 -1.76 -9.28 -2.85
N GLN A 100 -1.19 -8.09 -3.01
CA GLN A 100 0.26 -7.87 -2.85
C GLN A 100 0.70 -8.06 -1.39
N ALA A 101 -0.10 -7.61 -0.42
CA ALA A 101 0.12 -7.85 1.00
C ALA A 101 0.00 -9.34 1.35
N TYR A 102 -0.99 -10.05 0.78
CA TYR A 102 -1.15 -11.50 0.96
C TYR A 102 0.05 -12.29 0.39
N ARG A 103 0.59 -11.85 -0.74
CA ARG A 103 1.77 -12.45 -1.39
C ARG A 103 3.09 -12.10 -0.69
N LYS A 104 3.07 -11.36 0.43
CA LYS A 104 4.24 -10.97 1.22
C LYS A 104 5.33 -10.28 0.38
N VAL A 105 4.90 -9.44 -0.57
CA VAL A 105 5.84 -8.63 -1.36
C VAL A 105 6.50 -7.61 -0.42
N PRO A 106 7.85 -7.48 -0.41
CA PRO A 106 8.53 -6.51 0.45
C PRO A 106 8.00 -5.10 0.17
N GLY A 107 7.54 -4.41 1.21
CA GLY A 107 7.01 -3.04 1.11
C GLY A 107 5.47 -2.92 1.03
N TYR A 108 4.72 -4.01 1.10
CA TYR A 108 3.27 -3.98 1.26
C TYR A 108 2.88 -4.52 2.64
N SER A 109 2.45 -3.64 3.55
CA SER A 109 1.84 -4.04 4.82
C SER A 109 0.32 -3.90 4.75
N PHE A 110 -0.40 -4.72 5.52
CA PHE A 110 -1.83 -4.52 5.72
C PHE A 110 -2.14 -3.24 6.52
N ASP A 111 -1.13 -2.64 7.17
CA ASP A 111 -1.24 -1.37 7.91
C ASP A 111 -1.54 -0.15 7.02
N ASP A 112 -1.24 -0.24 5.72
CA ASP A 112 -1.50 0.86 4.77
C ASP A 112 -2.97 0.90 4.30
N ILE A 113 -3.78 -0.09 4.71
CA ILE A 113 -5.20 -0.17 4.36
C ILE A 113 -5.99 0.54 5.47
N PRO A 114 -6.72 1.63 5.18
CA PRO A 114 -7.54 2.30 6.18
C PRO A 114 -8.49 1.29 6.84
N GLU A 115 -8.40 1.17 8.16
CA GLU A 115 -9.38 0.42 8.92
C GLU A 115 -10.69 1.22 8.92
N PHE A 116 -11.71 0.67 8.29
CA PHE A 116 -13.07 1.18 8.40
C PHE A 116 -13.71 0.49 9.61
N ASP A 117 -13.90 1.23 10.71
CA ASP A 117 -14.64 0.77 11.89
C ASP A 117 -16.14 0.56 11.56
#